data_AF-A0A949DKX5-F1
#
_entry.id   AF-A0A949DKX5-F1
#
_cell.length_a   1.000
_cell.length_b   1.000
_cell.length_c   1.000
_cell.angle_alpha   90.00
_cell.angle_beta   90.00
_cell.angle_gamma   90.00
#
_symmetry.space_group_name_H-M   'P 1'
#
loop_
_entity.id
_entity.type
_entity.pdbx_description
1 polymer ?
#
loop_
_entity_poly.entity_id
_entity_poly.type
_entity_poly.pdbx_seq_one_letter_code
_entity_poly.pdbx_strand_id
1 'polypeptide(L)'
;YWELDIETSKIFLVNTTNINLPLQNEKKISYDDFFNYLIYPSDFYLIKESMKETISSLKSATLEHRILLSDGSSVNVLNSFEYSERDNNMKMIIGIMKLVDAEKNDVNK
;
A
#
# COMPACT_ATOMS: atom_id res chain seq x y z
N TYR A 1 -3.22 6.85 0.24
CA TYR A 1 -4.37 5.97 0.51
C TYR A 1 -4.56 5.03 -0.68
N TRP A 2 -4.78 3.76 -0.40
CA TRP A 2 -5.03 2.72 -1.40
C TRP A 2 -6.15 1.79 -0.92
N GLU A 3 -6.84 1.14 -1.86
CA GLU A 3 -7.88 0.16 -1.58
C GLU A 3 -7.62 -1.11 -2.37
N LEU A 4 -7.89 -2.28 -1.80
CA LEU A 4 -7.94 -3.57 -2.49
C LEU A 4 -9.36 -4.09 -2.41
N ASP A 5 -9.98 -4.32 -3.57
CA ASP A 5 -11.17 -5.16 -3.70
C ASP A 5 -10.73 -6.63 -3.64
N ILE A 6 -11.15 -7.33 -2.60
CA ILE A 6 -10.74 -8.71 -2.32
C ILE A 6 -11.31 -9.67 -3.36
N GLU A 7 -12.52 -9.43 -3.85
CA GLU A 7 -13.19 -10.33 -4.80
C GLU A 7 -12.59 -10.21 -6.19
N THR A 8 -12.33 -8.98 -6.63
CA THR A 8 -11.81 -8.73 -7.99
C THR A 8 -10.29 -8.65 -8.07
N SER A 9 -9.59 -8.67 -6.92
CA SER A 9 -8.14 -8.50 -6.82
C SER A 9 -7.64 -7.22 -7.50
N LYS A 10 -8.43 -6.15 -7.40
CA LYS A 10 -8.13 -4.85 -7.99
C LYS A 10 -7.71 -3.86 -6.91
N ILE A 11 -6.61 -3.16 -7.18
CA ILE A 11 -6.07 -2.16 -6.28
C ILE A 11 -6.30 -0.78 -6.86
N PHE A 12 -6.82 0.12 -6.03
CA PHE A 12 -7.09 1.51 -6.36
C PHE A 12 -6.11 2.40 -5.61
N LEU A 13 -5.31 3.16 -6.34
CA LEU A 13 -4.40 4.16 -5.78
C LEU A 13 -5.13 5.51 -5.76
N VAL A 14 -5.87 5.78 -4.68
CA VAL A 14 -6.77 6.96 -4.65
C VAL A 14 -6.02 8.24 -4.32
N ASN A 15 -4.93 8.15 -3.53
CA ASN A 15 -4.11 9.31 -3.20
C ASN A 15 -2.65 8.92 -2.95
N THR A 16 -1.76 9.39 -3.82
CA THR A 16 -0.30 9.15 -3.78
C THR A 16 0.50 10.45 -3.79
N THR A 17 -0.05 11.54 -3.22
CA THR A 17 0.61 12.85 -3.26
C THR A 17 2.02 12.80 -2.66
N ASN A 18 2.98 13.42 -3.36
CA ASN A 18 4.38 13.66 -2.95
C ASN A 18 5.37 12.49 -3.14
N ILE A 19 5.00 11.40 -3.82
CA ILE A 19 5.93 10.31 -4.15
C ILE A 19 5.78 9.93 -5.63
N ASN A 20 6.90 9.85 -6.35
CA ASN A 20 6.91 9.48 -7.77
C ASN A 20 6.84 7.96 -7.94
N LEU A 21 5.64 7.39 -7.82
CA LEU A 21 5.42 5.95 -7.87
C LEU A 21 5.32 5.43 -9.30
N PRO A 22 5.79 4.20 -9.57
CA PRO A 22 5.42 3.46 -10.76
C PRO A 22 3.90 3.42 -10.88
N LEU A 23 3.37 3.52 -12.11
CA LEU A 23 1.92 3.45 -12.36
C LEU A 23 1.09 4.54 -11.64
N GLN A 24 1.69 5.66 -11.18
CA GLN A 24 0.95 6.72 -10.47
C GLN A 24 -0.19 7.37 -11.27
N ASN A 25 -0.15 7.26 -12.61
CA ASN A 25 -1.20 7.75 -13.49
C ASN A 25 -2.37 6.74 -13.61
N GLU A 26 -2.18 5.51 -13.15
CA GLU A 26 -3.18 4.46 -13.16
C GLU A 26 -4.06 4.57 -11.92
N LYS A 27 -5.36 4.82 -12.12
CA LYS A 27 -6.34 4.83 -11.01
C LYS A 27 -6.60 3.43 -10.44
N LYS A 28 -6.26 2.40 -11.20
CA LYS A 28 -6.58 1.00 -10.92
C LYS A 28 -5.50 0.09 -11.49
N ILE A 29 -4.93 -0.76 -10.64
CA ILE A 29 -3.93 -1.76 -11.02
C ILE A 29 -4.36 -3.16 -10.55
N SER A 30 -3.71 -4.20 -11.06
CA SER A 30 -3.93 -5.55 -10.55
C SER A 30 -3.18 -5.79 -9.23
N TYR A 31 -3.60 -6.80 -8.47
CA TYR A 31 -2.86 -7.27 -7.30
C TYR A 31 -1.41 -7.62 -7.65
N ASP A 32 -1.18 -8.30 -8.78
CA ASP A 32 0.17 -8.65 -9.21
C ASP A 32 1.01 -7.43 -9.57
N ASP A 33 0.43 -6.42 -10.25
CA ASP A 33 1.13 -5.18 -10.57
C ASP A 33 1.54 -4.41 -9.30
N PHE A 34 0.70 -4.43 -8.27
CA PHE A 34 1.04 -3.81 -6.99
C PHE A 34 2.29 -4.43 -6.39
N PHE A 35 2.40 -5.76 -6.36
CA PHE A 35 3.62 -6.40 -5.86
C PHE A 35 4.81 -6.20 -6.82
N ASN A 36 4.61 -6.39 -8.12
CA ASN A 36 5.69 -6.35 -9.09
C ASN A 36 6.30 -4.96 -9.31
N TYR A 37 5.51 -3.89 -9.14
CA TYR A 37 5.95 -2.53 -9.44
C TYR A 37 6.02 -1.61 -8.22
N LEU A 38 5.26 -1.86 -7.15
CA LEU A 38 5.24 -0.94 -6.00
C LEU A 38 5.95 -1.49 -4.77
N ILE A 39 5.96 -2.80 -4.55
CA ILE A 39 6.57 -3.38 -3.36
C ILE A 39 8.00 -3.80 -3.66
N TYR A 40 8.91 -3.61 -2.69
CA TYR A 40 10.26 -4.16 -2.82
C TYR A 40 10.24 -5.71 -2.70
N PRO A 41 10.95 -6.46 -3.57
CA PRO A 41 10.79 -7.93 -3.67
C PRO A 41 10.94 -8.72 -2.37
N SER A 42 11.86 -8.35 -1.49
CA SER A 42 12.05 -9.05 -0.21
C SER A 42 10.91 -8.85 0.78
N ASP A 43 10.06 -7.85 0.54
CA ASP A 43 8.97 -7.47 1.45
C ASP A 43 7.64 -8.11 1.02
N PHE A 44 7.62 -8.84 -0.10
CA PHE A 44 6.42 -9.49 -0.65
C PHE A 44 5.74 -10.42 0.35
N TYR A 45 6.51 -11.33 0.96
CA TYR A 45 5.96 -12.32 1.87
C TYR A 45 5.30 -11.66 3.08
N LEU A 46 5.97 -10.67 3.66
CA LEU A 46 5.49 -9.93 4.81
C LEU A 46 4.14 -9.26 4.53
N ILE A 47 4.03 -8.52 3.42
CA ILE A 47 2.77 -7.82 3.08
C ILE A 47 1.65 -8.82 2.75
N LYS A 48 1.95 -9.89 2.00
CA LYS A 48 0.95 -10.91 1.62
C LYS A 48 0.37 -11.61 2.85
N GLU A 49 1.23 -12.04 3.78
CA GLU A 49 0.75 -12.68 5.00
C GLU A 49 0.00 -11.69 5.90
N SER A 50 0.47 -10.45 6.05
CA SER A 50 -0.27 -9.44 6.82
C SER A 50 -1.64 -9.12 6.22
N MET A 51 -1.78 -9.02 4.89
CA MET A 51 -3.08 -8.85 4.23
C MET A 51 -4.01 -10.04 4.50
N LYS A 52 -3.49 -11.27 4.39
CA LYS A 52 -4.25 -12.50 4.65
C LYS A 52 -4.68 -12.62 6.11
N GLU A 53 -3.82 -12.25 7.05
CA GLU A 53 -4.14 -12.16 8.48
C GLU A 53 -5.22 -11.11 8.72
N THR A 54 -5.13 -9.93 8.11
CA THR A 54 -6.16 -8.89 8.21
C THR A 54 -7.51 -9.39 7.69
N ILE A 55 -7.55 -10.10 6.55
CA ILE A 55 -8.79 -10.67 6.01
C ILE A 55 -9.36 -11.74 6.93
N SER A 56 -8.52 -12.65 7.44
CA SER A 56 -9.00 -13.78 8.24
C SER A 56 -9.39 -13.40 9.67
N SER A 57 -8.70 -12.44 10.26
CA SER A 57 -8.93 -11.99 11.64
C SER A 57 -9.85 -10.78 11.75
N LEU A 58 -10.14 -10.10 10.64
CA LEU A 58 -10.86 -8.82 10.59
C LEU A 58 -10.18 -7.73 11.43
N LYS A 59 -8.85 -7.81 11.58
CA LYS A 59 -8.04 -6.84 12.35
C LYS A 59 -7.15 -6.01 11.43
N SER A 60 -6.91 -4.78 11.85
CA SER A 60 -5.92 -3.91 11.23
C SER A 60 -4.50 -4.44 11.41
N ALA A 61 -3.65 -4.24 10.41
CA ALA A 61 -2.21 -4.44 10.50
C ALA A 61 -1.48 -3.10 10.31
N THR A 62 -0.29 -2.98 10.88
CA THR A 62 0.64 -1.89 10.60
C THR A 62 2.04 -2.46 10.54
N LEU A 63 2.74 -2.21 9.44
CA LEU A 63 4.09 -2.70 9.23
C LEU A 63 4.92 -1.68 8.46
N GLU A 64 6.22 -1.72 8.71
CA GLU A 64 7.21 -1.02 7.92
C GLU A 64 7.68 -1.91 6.77
N HIS A 65 7.70 -1.36 5.56
CA HIS A 65 8.26 -2.02 4.38
C HIS A 65 8.75 -0.97 3.38
N ARG A 66 9.38 -1.41 2.29
CA ARG A 66 9.81 -0.54 1.21
C ARG A 66 8.82 -0.54 0.07
N ILE A 67 8.74 0.62 -0.58
CA ILE A 67 8.10 0.77 -1.89
C ILE A 67 9.12 1.20 -2.93
N LEU A 68 8.90 0.78 -4.17
CA LEU A 68 9.71 1.17 -5.32
C LEU A 68 9.23 2.51 -5.90
N LEU A 69 10.19 3.31 -6.33
CA LEU A 69 9.98 4.57 -7.05
C LEU A 69 10.16 4.36 -8.55
N SER A 70 9.68 5.31 -9.35
CA SER A 70 9.77 5.23 -10.83
C SER A 70 11.19 5.15 -11.38
N ASP A 71 12.20 5.59 -10.61
CA ASP A 71 13.61 5.50 -10.96
C ASP A 71 14.29 4.18 -10.51
N GLY A 72 13.51 3.27 -9.91
CA GLY A 72 13.99 1.99 -9.37
C GLY A 72 14.60 2.07 -7.97
N SER A 73 14.73 3.26 -7.39
CA SER A 73 15.08 3.40 -5.97
C SER A 73 13.92 2.98 -5.06
N SER A 74 14.15 2.94 -3.75
CA SER A 74 13.12 2.57 -2.78
C SER A 74 13.12 3.46 -1.54
N VAL A 75 11.95 3.64 -0.93
CA VAL A 75 11.77 4.39 0.33
C VAL A 75 11.03 3.55 1.36
N ASN A 76 11.35 3.74 2.64
CA ASN A 76 10.63 3.09 3.74
C ASN A 76 9.29 3.78 3.99
N VAL A 77 8.25 2.96 4.13
CA VAL A 77 6.92 3.41 4.51
C VAL A 77 6.39 2.62 5.70
N LEU A 78 5.67 3.30 6.56
CA LEU A 78 4.75 2.69 7.50
C LEU A 78 3.39 2.53 6.80
N ASN A 79 2.99 1.29 6.57
CA ASN A 79 1.73 0.94 5.90
C ASN A 79 0.75 0.38 6.93
N SER A 80 -0.32 1.14 7.18
CA SER A 80 -1.43 0.74 8.04
C SER A 80 -2.62 0.39 7.16
N PHE A 81 -3.20 -0.79 7.34
CA PHE A 81 -4.38 -1.20 6.59
C PHE A 81 -5.31 -2.07 7.41
N GLU A 82 -6.58 -2.08 7.02
CA GLU A 82 -7.65 -2.79 7.72
C GLU A 82 -8.68 -3.37 6.75
N TYR A 83 -9.40 -4.39 7.22
CA TYR A 83 -10.54 -4.96 6.52
C TYR A 83 -11.75 -4.02 6.63
N SER A 84 -12.53 -3.89 5.55
CA SER A 84 -13.75 -3.08 5.51
C SER A 84 -14.81 -3.75 4.65
N GLU A 85 -16.08 -3.66 5.06
CA GLU A 85 -17.25 -4.03 4.26
C GLU A 85 -18.04 -2.77 3.90
N ARG A 86 -18.45 -2.64 2.63
CA ARG A 86 -19.29 -1.53 2.14
C ARG A 86 -20.74 -1.99 1.94
N ASP A 87 -21.66 -1.03 1.75
CA ASP A 87 -23.13 -1.20 1.68
C ASP A 87 -23.64 -2.34 0.77
N ASN A 88 -22.84 -2.83 -0.18
CA ASN A 88 -23.16 -3.95 -1.07
C ASN A 88 -22.46 -5.28 -0.69
N ASN A 89 -22.07 -5.47 0.58
CA ASN A 89 -21.21 -6.56 1.05
C ASN A 89 -19.85 -6.64 0.34
N MET A 90 -19.41 -5.53 -0.27
CA MET A 90 -18.13 -5.48 -0.96
C MET A 90 -17.01 -5.49 0.09
N LYS A 91 -16.15 -6.51 0.01
CA LYS A 91 -15.06 -6.74 0.95
C LYS A 91 -13.79 -6.08 0.46
N MET A 92 -13.23 -5.21 1.29
CA MET A 92 -12.10 -4.37 0.97
C MET A 92 -10.98 -4.54 1.99
N ILE A 93 -9.73 -4.32 1.55
CA ILE A 93 -8.68 -3.81 2.43
C ILE A 93 -8.49 -2.33 2.09
N ILE A 94 -8.49 -1.46 3.10
CA ILE A 94 -8.19 -0.04 2.93
C ILE A 94 -6.90 0.29 3.66
N GLY A 95 -6.02 1.05 3.02
CA GLY A 95 -4.67 1.28 3.54
C GLY A 95 -4.12 2.68 3.33
N ILE A 96 -3.22 3.06 4.22
CA ILE A 96 -2.49 4.33 4.20
C ILE A 96 -1.00 4.01 4.36
N MET A 97 -0.21 4.49 3.41
CA MET A 97 1.24 4.48 3.48
C MET A 97 1.74 5.87 3.89
N LYS A 98 2.66 5.93 4.85
CA LYS A 98 3.36 7.15 5.28
C LYS A 98 4.87 6.92 5.14
N LEU A 99 5.59 7.88 4.58
CA LEU A 99 7.06 7.81 4.54
C LEU A 99 7.63 7.83 5.97
N VAL A 100 8.60 6.97 6.25
CA VAL A 100 9.28 6.93 7.55
C VAL A 100 10.32 8.06 7.67
N ASP A 101 10.88 8.55 6.56
CA ASP A 101 11.96 9.54 6.54
C ASP A 101 11.52 11.00 6.27
N ALA A 102 10.22 11.31 6.28
CA ALA A 102 9.72 12.64 5.92
C ALA A 102 10.03 13.75 6.95
N GLU A 103 10.50 13.43 8.16
CA GLU A 103 10.70 14.41 9.25
C GLU A 103 12.15 14.89 9.46
N LYS A 104 13.08 14.70 8.52
CA LYS A 104 14.48 15.17 8.70
C LYS A 104 14.89 16.46 7.98
N ASN A 105 13.95 17.23 7.41
CA ASN A 105 14.29 18.46 6.69
C ASN A 105 13.46 19.71 7.05
N ASP A 106 13.06 19.88 8.31
CA ASP A 106 12.83 21.22 8.88
C ASP A 106 14.03 21.61 9.76
N VAL A 107 15.18 21.84 9.12
CA VAL A 107 16.32 22.52 9.75
C VAL A 107 16.32 23.96 9.28
N ASN A 108 16.04 24.87 10.22
CA ASN A 108 16.44 26.28 10.26
C ASN A 108 16.42 27.06 8.94
N LYS A 109 15.43 27.95 8.79
CA LYS A 109 15.64 29.28 8.23
C LYS A 109 14.88 30.33 9.03
#